data_AF-A0A022QVR8-F1
#
_entry.id   AF-A0A022QVR8-F1
#
_cell.length_a   1.000
_cell.length_b   1.000
_cell.length_c   1.000
_cell.angle_alpha   90.00
_cell.angle_beta   90.00
_cell.angle_gamma   90.00
#
_symmetry.space_group_name_H-M   'P 1'
#
loop_
_entity.id
_entity.type
_entity.pdbx_description
1 polymer ?
#
loop_
_entity_poly.entity_id
_entity_poly.type
_entity_poly.pdbx_seq_one_letter_code
_entity_poly.pdbx_strand_id
1 'polypeptide(L)'
;MSAESASSSTAPPPPPVHLLDHIPDDFQDWPNHKFELRLRVVLGPTGDLTMTTRVKNVNTNGEPFTFKFAYHSYFSVSNIRATRIEGLHGLDYRDYLNHDQFTEEADVLTFEEELDRAYLKTPNEICIRDTELRRTITIYKDDSLPEI
;
A
#
# COMPACT_ATOMS: atom_id res chain seq x y z
N MET A 1 18.09 -44.15 -33.78
CA MET A 1 18.23 -43.71 -32.37
C MET A 1 18.23 -42.20 -32.40
N SER A 2 17.05 -41.59 -32.20
CA SER A 2 16.91 -40.13 -32.14
C SER A 2 17.08 -39.72 -30.69
N ALA A 3 18.05 -38.85 -30.40
CA ALA A 3 18.21 -38.25 -29.09
C ALA A 3 17.37 -36.98 -29.02
N GLU A 4 16.38 -36.99 -28.14
CA GLU A 4 15.50 -35.86 -27.82
C GLU A 4 16.28 -34.88 -26.94
N SER A 5 16.54 -33.68 -27.45
CA SER A 5 17.16 -32.59 -26.68
C SER A 5 16.10 -31.98 -25.75
N ALA A 6 16.18 -32.32 -24.47
CA ALA A 6 15.37 -31.71 -23.42
C ALA A 6 15.73 -30.21 -23.28
N SER A 7 14.77 -29.34 -23.58
CA SER A 7 14.85 -27.92 -23.27
C SER A 7 14.70 -27.74 -21.75
N SER A 8 15.78 -27.37 -21.06
CA SER A 8 15.69 -27.00 -19.64
C SER A 8 15.06 -25.62 -19.54
N SER A 9 13.77 -25.56 -19.19
CA SER A 9 13.11 -24.33 -18.78
C SER A 9 13.69 -23.90 -17.42
N THR A 10 14.64 -22.98 -17.44
CA THR A 10 15.15 -22.34 -16.23
C THR A 10 14.06 -21.42 -15.70
N ALA A 11 13.60 -21.64 -14.46
CA ALA A 11 12.64 -20.76 -13.81
C ALA A 11 13.16 -19.30 -13.83
N PRO A 12 12.28 -18.31 -14.04
CA PRO A 12 12.70 -16.91 -14.04
C PRO A 12 13.35 -16.56 -12.68
N PRO A 13 14.37 -15.70 -12.67
CA PRO A 13 14.98 -15.25 -11.42
C PRO A 13 13.93 -14.60 -10.52
N PRO A 14 14.01 -14.77 -9.19
CA PRO A 14 13.08 -14.13 -8.28
C PRO A 14 13.14 -12.60 -8.48
N PRO A 15 12.00 -11.90 -8.37
CA PRO A 15 11.99 -10.45 -8.50
C PRO A 15 12.87 -9.81 -7.42
N PRO A 16 13.48 -8.64 -7.71
CA PRO A 16 14.36 -7.96 -6.77
C PRO A 16 13.65 -7.71 -5.44
N VAL A 17 14.31 -8.08 -4.35
CA VAL A 17 13.87 -7.77 -2.98
C VAL A 17 14.73 -6.61 -2.51
N HIS A 18 14.09 -5.48 -2.17
CA HIS A 18 14.78 -4.37 -1.54
C HIS A 18 14.76 -4.56 -0.03
N LEU A 19 15.91 -4.88 0.51
CA LEU A 19 16.07 -5.10 1.93
C LEU A 19 16.61 -3.83 2.58
N LEU A 20 15.86 -3.28 3.52
CA LEU A 20 16.30 -2.16 4.34
C LEU A 20 16.70 -2.71 5.71
N ASP A 21 17.94 -3.18 5.82
CA ASP A 21 18.46 -3.80 7.05
C ASP A 21 18.97 -2.77 8.08
N HIS A 22 19.05 -1.48 7.71
CA HIS A 22 19.76 -0.50 8.52
C HIS A 22 18.79 0.45 9.22
N ILE A 23 18.71 0.32 10.54
CA ILE A 23 18.32 1.41 11.44
C ILE A 23 19.42 2.47 11.30
N PRO A 24 19.14 3.72 10.89
CA PRO A 24 20.15 4.77 10.95
C PRO A 24 20.74 4.79 12.37
N ASP A 25 22.07 4.82 12.51
CA ASP A 25 22.74 4.76 13.82
C ASP A 25 22.22 5.82 14.81
N ASP A 26 21.57 6.86 14.29
CA ASP A 26 21.06 8.02 14.99
C ASP A 26 19.52 8.15 14.97
N PHE A 27 18.76 7.05 15.11
CA PHE A 27 17.30 7.15 15.34
C PHE A 27 17.01 7.61 16.78
N GLN A 28 17.35 8.87 17.06
CA GLN A 28 17.46 9.44 18.42
C GLN A 28 16.13 9.43 19.19
N ASP A 29 15.00 9.43 18.48
CA ASP A 29 13.66 9.41 19.06
C ASP A 29 13.15 7.98 19.37
N TRP A 30 13.87 6.93 18.97
CA TRP A 30 13.47 5.54 19.20
C TRP A 30 14.63 4.62 19.66
N PRO A 31 15.38 5.00 20.72
CA PRO A 31 16.72 4.46 21.01
C PRO A 31 16.75 2.99 21.46
N ASN A 32 15.64 2.47 21.99
CA ASN A 32 15.56 1.12 22.58
C ASN A 32 14.85 0.11 21.67
N HIS A 33 14.53 0.48 20.44
CA HIS A 33 13.76 -0.35 19.53
C HIS A 33 14.56 -0.65 18.27
N LYS A 34 14.72 -1.94 18.00
CA LYS A 34 15.42 -2.49 16.85
C LYS A 34 14.46 -3.34 16.05
N PHE A 35 14.40 -3.06 14.75
CA PHE A 35 13.58 -3.80 13.81
C PHE A 35 14.32 -4.01 12.49
N GLU A 36 14.00 -5.10 11.79
CA GLU A 36 14.32 -5.27 10.38
C GLU A 36 13.07 -4.95 9.56
N LEU A 37 13.20 -4.16 8.49
CA LEU A 37 12.13 -3.91 7.53
C LEU A 37 12.52 -4.46 6.16
N ARG A 38 11.71 -5.37 5.63
CA ARG A 38 11.91 -5.92 4.28
C ARG A 38 10.80 -5.45 3.38
N LEU A 39 11.13 -4.77 2.29
CA LEU A 39 10.16 -4.33 1.28
C LEU A 39 10.42 -5.09 -0.03
N ARG A 40 9.53 -6.02 -0.35
CA ARG A 40 9.54 -6.66 -1.67
C ARG A 40 8.68 -5.86 -2.63
N VAL A 41 9.25 -5.50 -3.78
CA VAL A 41 8.56 -4.77 -4.85
C VAL A 41 8.59 -5.63 -6.10
N VAL A 42 7.42 -5.92 -6.67
CA VAL A 42 7.28 -6.73 -7.88
C VAL A 42 6.49 -5.94 -8.91
N LEU A 43 7.08 -5.77 -10.09
CA LEU A 43 6.39 -5.27 -11.28
C LEU A 43 5.89 -6.47 -12.08
N GLY A 44 4.57 -6.60 -12.18
CA GLY A 44 3.90 -7.61 -12.98
C GLY A 44 3.99 -7.31 -14.48
N PRO A 45 3.93 -8.34 -15.34
CA PRO A 45 4.00 -8.16 -16.80
C PRO A 45 2.82 -7.38 -17.38
N THR A 46 1.71 -7.31 -16.63
CA THR A 46 0.46 -6.63 -16.96
C THR A 46 0.38 -5.20 -16.41
N GLY A 47 1.44 -4.70 -15.78
CA GLY A 47 1.50 -3.35 -15.21
C GLY A 47 1.14 -3.27 -13.72
N ASP A 48 0.87 -4.42 -13.08
CA ASP A 48 0.60 -4.48 -11.65
C ASP A 48 1.86 -4.16 -10.83
N LEU A 49 1.68 -3.45 -9.72
CA LEU A 49 2.72 -3.23 -8.72
C LEU A 49 2.31 -3.94 -7.43
N THR A 50 3.05 -4.97 -7.03
CA THR A 50 2.86 -5.62 -5.72
C THR A 50 3.94 -5.18 -4.76
N MET A 51 3.53 -4.64 -3.62
CA MET A 51 4.41 -4.28 -2.51
C MET A 51 4.10 -5.19 -1.32
N THR A 52 5.13 -5.77 -0.73
CA THR A 52 4.97 -6.60 0.48
C THR A 52 6.00 -6.16 1.50
N THR A 53 5.54 -5.57 2.60
CA THR A 53 6.38 -5.19 3.73
C THR A 53 6.36 -6.29 4.79
N ARG A 54 7.53 -6.59 5.37
CA ARG A 54 7.66 -7.41 6.58
C ARG A 54 8.47 -6.65 7.61
N VAL A 55 7.90 -6.46 8.80
CA VAL A 55 8.59 -5.87 9.95
C VAL A 55 8.87 -6.98 10.95
N LYS A 56 10.12 -7.08 11.39
CA LYS A 56 10.55 -8.07 12.39
C LYS A 56 11.16 -7.35 13.57
N ASN A 57 10.68 -7.65 14.77
CA ASN A 57 11.31 -7.21 16.00
C ASN A 57 12.63 -7.95 16.23
N VAL A 58 13.72 -7.19 16.41
CA VAL A 58 15.07 -7.71 16.68
C VAL A 58 15.68 -7.07 17.93
N ASN A 59 14.83 -6.57 18.83
CA ASN A 59 15.22 -6.15 20.16
C ASN A 59 16.01 -7.25 20.89
N THR A 60 17.19 -6.90 21.41
CA THR A 60 18.07 -7.86 22.11
C THR A 60 17.53 -8.28 23.47
N ASN A 61 16.63 -7.47 24.06
CA ASN A 61 15.93 -7.78 25.31
C ASN A 61 14.63 -8.57 25.08
N GLY A 62 14.21 -8.80 23.82
CA GLY A 62 12.97 -9.50 23.48
C GLY A 62 11.68 -8.70 23.66
N GLU A 63 11.75 -7.44 24.07
CA GLU A 63 10.57 -6.61 24.32
C GLU A 63 9.86 -6.26 23.00
N PRO A 64 8.52 -6.38 22.91
CA PRO A 64 7.75 -5.96 21.74
C PRO A 64 7.79 -4.43 21.57
N PHE A 65 7.43 -3.97 20.37
CA PHE A 65 7.20 -2.54 20.10
C PHE A 65 5.94 -2.33 19.29
N THR A 66 5.34 -1.16 19.45
CA THR A 66 4.16 -0.73 18.70
C THR A 66 4.57 0.29 17.66
N PHE A 67 3.99 0.20 16.47
CA PHE A 67 4.28 1.09 15.36
C PHE A 67 3.03 1.29 14.51
N LYS A 68 3.06 2.35 13.68
CA LYS A 68 2.10 2.55 12.59
C LYS A 68 2.84 2.39 11.27
N PHE A 69 2.14 1.96 10.24
CA PHE A 69 2.68 1.75 8.91
C PHE A 69 1.65 2.14 7.86
N ALA A 70 2.10 2.78 6.78
CA ALA A 70 1.26 3.12 5.64
C ALA A 70 2.09 3.09 4.35
N TYR A 71 1.42 2.81 3.22
CA TYR A 71 1.96 3.08 1.90
C TYR A 71 1.41 4.42 1.41
N HIS A 72 2.27 5.43 1.33
CA HIS A 72 1.86 6.77 0.89
C HIS A 72 1.89 6.91 -0.64
N SER A 73 1.06 6.12 -1.30
CA SER A 73 1.03 5.99 -2.77
C SER A 73 0.42 7.22 -3.44
N TYR A 74 1.17 7.86 -4.35
CA TYR A 74 0.67 8.94 -5.20
C TYR A 74 0.29 8.42 -6.57
N PHE A 75 -1.00 8.46 -6.90
CA PHE A 75 -1.51 8.05 -8.20
C PHE A 75 -1.59 9.26 -9.13
N SER A 76 -0.94 9.16 -10.29
CA SER A 76 -1.13 10.13 -11.36
C SER A 76 -2.56 10.01 -11.89
N VAL A 77 -3.27 11.13 -12.01
CA VAL A 77 -4.61 11.23 -12.61
C VAL A 77 -4.62 12.41 -13.57
N SER A 78 -5.52 12.40 -14.55
CA SER A 78 -5.61 13.47 -15.55
C SER A 78 -6.11 14.79 -14.98
N ASN A 79 -7.17 14.72 -14.19
CA ASN A 79 -7.92 15.85 -13.69
C ASN A 79 -8.65 15.44 -12.42
N ILE A 80 -8.19 15.96 -11.28
CA ILE A 80 -8.72 15.61 -9.96
C ILE A 80 -10.23 15.85 -9.83
N ARG A 81 -10.79 16.83 -10.56
CA ARG A 81 -12.24 17.13 -10.57
C ARG A 81 -13.06 16.07 -11.29
N ALA A 82 -12.46 15.35 -12.23
CA ALA A 82 -13.09 14.25 -12.96
C ALA A 82 -12.79 12.86 -12.34
N THR A 83 -11.81 12.78 -11.45
CA THR A 83 -11.47 11.54 -10.72
C THR A 83 -12.58 11.13 -9.76
N ARG A 84 -12.80 9.83 -9.63
CA ARG A 84 -13.80 9.22 -8.74
C ARG A 84 -13.17 8.10 -7.93
N ILE A 85 -13.47 8.02 -6.63
CA ILE A 85 -13.10 6.86 -5.80
C ILE A 85 -14.35 6.07 -5.43
N GLU A 86 -14.31 4.76 -5.64
CA GLU A 86 -15.39 3.81 -5.32
C GLU A 86 -14.94 2.84 -4.22
N GLY A 87 -15.90 2.33 -3.45
CA GLY A 87 -15.67 1.37 -2.37
C GLY A 87 -15.56 1.97 -0.97
N LEU A 88 -15.89 3.26 -0.82
CA LEU A 88 -15.82 3.99 0.45
C LEU A 88 -17.18 4.32 1.08
N HIS A 89 -18.28 4.08 0.37
CA HIS A 89 -19.62 4.35 0.86
C HIS A 89 -19.94 3.59 2.16
N GLY A 90 -20.54 4.29 3.12
CA GLY A 90 -20.93 3.77 4.43
C GLY A 90 -19.76 3.50 5.37
N LEU A 91 -18.53 3.86 5.00
CA LEU A 91 -17.36 3.72 5.86
C LEU A 91 -17.19 4.94 6.76
N ASP A 92 -16.76 4.68 7.98
CA ASP A 92 -16.32 5.74 8.88
C ASP A 92 -14.93 6.24 8.44
N TYR A 93 -14.71 7.54 8.54
CA TYR A 93 -13.41 8.16 8.31
C TYR A 93 -13.09 9.23 9.34
N ARG A 94 -11.80 9.43 9.61
CA ARG A 94 -11.29 10.58 10.35
C ARG A 94 -10.92 11.68 9.37
N ASP A 95 -11.44 12.88 9.59
CA ASP A 95 -11.08 14.08 8.86
C ASP A 95 -9.99 14.84 9.63
N TYR A 96 -8.80 14.96 9.06
CA TYR A 96 -7.68 15.64 9.68
C TYR A 96 -7.74 17.16 9.55
N LEU A 97 -8.54 17.71 8.63
CA LEU A 97 -8.76 19.15 8.50
C LEU A 97 -9.74 19.65 9.55
N ASN A 98 -10.79 18.86 9.82
CA ASN A 98 -11.83 19.18 10.81
C ASN A 98 -11.56 18.60 12.20
N HIS A 99 -10.61 17.67 12.32
CA HIS A 99 -10.28 16.93 13.55
C HIS A 99 -11.46 16.17 14.16
N ASP A 100 -12.34 15.62 13.31
CA ASP A 100 -13.55 14.89 13.72
C ASP A 100 -13.73 13.59 12.92
N GLN A 101 -14.73 12.79 13.27
CA GLN A 101 -15.06 11.52 12.62
C GLN A 101 -16.45 11.59 11.98
N PHE A 102 -16.55 11.07 10.76
CA PHE A 102 -17.76 11.09 9.95
C PHE A 102 -17.98 9.74 9.27
N THR A 103 -19.13 9.56 8.63
CA THR A 103 -19.44 8.44 7.76
C THR A 103 -19.59 8.97 6.33
N GLU A 104 -19.01 8.27 5.35
CA GLU A 104 -19.10 8.65 3.94
C GLU A 104 -20.46 8.24 3.37
N GLU A 105 -21.31 9.23 3.15
CA GLU A 105 -22.67 9.03 2.64
C GLU A 105 -22.71 8.94 1.11
N ALA A 106 -21.69 9.44 0.41
CA ALA A 106 -21.66 9.38 -1.05
C ALA A 106 -21.34 7.96 -1.54
N ASP A 107 -22.03 7.52 -2.60
CA ASP A 107 -21.72 6.25 -3.28
C ASP A 107 -20.31 6.28 -3.92
N VAL A 108 -19.90 7.47 -4.35
CA VAL A 108 -18.64 7.74 -5.06
C VAL A 108 -18.04 9.03 -4.52
N LEU A 109 -16.81 8.95 -4.04
CA LEU A 109 -16.08 10.11 -3.56
C LEU A 109 -15.55 10.95 -4.73
N THR A 110 -15.83 12.25 -4.66
CA THR A 110 -15.33 13.29 -5.58
C THR A 110 -14.50 14.32 -4.83
N PHE A 111 -13.69 15.07 -5.57
CA PHE A 111 -12.78 16.05 -5.00
C PHE A 111 -13.22 17.46 -5.37
N GLU A 112 -13.92 18.13 -4.45
CA GLU A 112 -14.32 19.54 -4.65
C GLU A 112 -13.43 20.55 -3.91
N GLU A 113 -12.68 20.06 -2.94
CA GLU A 113 -11.78 20.83 -2.09
C GLU A 113 -10.63 19.95 -1.61
N GLU A 114 -9.76 20.51 -0.77
CA GLU A 114 -8.73 19.74 -0.09
C GLU A 114 -9.36 18.68 0.81
N LEU A 115 -8.89 17.45 0.70
CA LEU A 115 -9.30 16.35 1.57
C LEU A 115 -8.07 15.77 2.24
N ASP A 116 -8.14 15.60 3.57
CA ASP A 116 -7.20 14.81 4.34
C ASP A 116 -8.00 13.88 5.25
N ARG A 117 -8.26 12.67 4.76
CA ARG A 117 -9.17 11.70 5.39
C ARG A 117 -8.50 10.34 5.50
N ALA A 118 -8.65 9.69 6.65
CA ALA A 118 -8.30 8.28 6.84
C ALA A 118 -9.57 7.46 7.04
N TYR A 119 -9.89 6.61 6.07
CA TYR A 119 -11.03 5.70 6.10
C TYR A 119 -10.71 4.46 6.94
N LEU A 120 -11.64 4.06 7.79
CA LEU A 120 -11.46 3.00 8.76
C LEU A 120 -12.14 1.71 8.28
N LYS A 121 -11.50 0.56 8.55
CA LYS A 121 -12.02 -0.78 8.23
C LYS A 121 -12.46 -0.91 6.76
N THR A 122 -11.63 -0.37 5.88
CA THR A 122 -11.91 -0.36 4.44
C THR A 122 -11.88 -1.78 3.86
N PRO A 123 -12.69 -2.05 2.80
CA PRO A 123 -12.58 -3.30 2.08
C PRO A 123 -11.20 -3.47 1.47
N ASN A 124 -10.90 -4.69 1.04
CA ASN A 124 -9.58 -5.03 0.47
C ASN A 124 -9.39 -4.59 -0.97
N GLU A 125 -10.42 -3.97 -1.57
CA GLU A 125 -10.39 -3.44 -2.92
C GLU A 125 -10.98 -2.02 -2.92
N ILE A 126 -10.20 -1.06 -3.43
CA ILE A 126 -10.63 0.33 -3.67
C ILE A 126 -10.32 0.67 -5.13
N CYS A 127 -11.24 1.35 -5.80
CA CYS A 127 -11.11 1.70 -7.21
C CYS A 127 -11.02 3.21 -7.40
N ILE A 128 -9.99 3.66 -8.12
CA ILE A 128 -9.86 5.04 -8.60
C ILE A 128 -10.18 5.05 -10.10
N ARG A 129 -11.26 5.72 -10.50
CA ARG A 129 -11.61 5.91 -11.90
C ARG A 129 -11.13 7.24 -12.41
N ASP A 130 -10.38 7.19 -13.51
CA ASP A 130 -9.95 8.34 -14.28
C ASP A 130 -10.65 8.29 -15.65
N THR A 131 -11.69 9.10 -15.79
CA THR A 131 -12.56 9.08 -16.98
C THR A 131 -11.89 9.63 -18.22
N GLU A 132 -11.00 10.61 -18.10
CA GLU A 132 -10.38 11.24 -19.26
C GLU A 132 -9.29 10.32 -19.85
N LEU A 133 -8.50 9.65 -19.00
CA LEU A 133 -7.55 8.61 -19.42
C LEU A 133 -8.22 7.25 -19.68
N ARG A 134 -9.53 7.13 -19.43
CA ARG A 134 -10.32 5.89 -19.61
C ARG A 134 -9.66 4.69 -18.93
N ARG A 135 -9.18 4.89 -17.71
CA ARG A 135 -8.51 3.85 -16.91
C ARG A 135 -9.09 3.75 -15.52
N THR A 136 -8.92 2.59 -14.92
CA THR A 136 -9.19 2.36 -13.49
C THR A 136 -7.89 1.90 -12.85
N ILE A 137 -7.55 2.51 -11.72
CA ILE A 137 -6.46 2.05 -10.85
C ILE A 137 -7.14 1.33 -9.70
N THR A 138 -6.86 0.04 -9.54
CA THR A 138 -7.40 -0.77 -8.46
C THR A 138 -6.33 -1.00 -7.41
N ILE A 139 -6.65 -0.68 -6.17
CA ILE A 139 -5.80 -0.89 -5.00
C ILE A 139 -6.29 -2.13 -4.30
N TYR A 140 -5.44 -3.15 -4.22
CA TYR A 140 -5.66 -4.32 -3.38
C TYR A 140 -4.78 -4.24 -2.15
N LYS A 141 -5.37 -4.54 -0.99
CA LYS A 141 -4.66 -4.65 0.28
C LYS A 141 -5.12 -5.89 1.03
N ASP A 142 -4.36 -6.29 2.04
CA ASP A 142 -4.75 -7.34 2.97
C ASP A 142 -5.32 -6.76 4.26
N ASP A 143 -5.92 -7.61 5.09
CA ASP A 143 -6.55 -7.23 6.36
C ASP A 143 -5.58 -6.63 7.39
N SER A 144 -4.26 -6.76 7.19
CA SER A 144 -3.25 -6.13 8.05
C SER A 144 -3.12 -4.62 7.81
N LEU A 145 -3.72 -4.11 6.74
CA LEU A 145 -3.87 -2.68 6.45
C LEU A 145 -5.36 -2.31 6.48
N PRO A 146 -5.94 -2.08 7.66
CA PRO A 146 -7.39 -1.82 7.78
C PRO A 146 -7.81 -0.40 7.38
N GLU A 147 -6.84 0.50 7.16
CA GLU A 147 -7.07 1.92 6.90
C GLU A 147 -6.55 2.30 5.51
N ILE A 148 -7.18 3.28 4.87
CA ILE A 148 -6.71 3.95 3.64
C ILE A 148 -6.84 5.47 3.79
#